data_AF-A0A165TWN0-F1
#
_entry.id   AF-A0A165TWN0-F1
#
_cell.length_a   1.000
_cell.length_b   1.000
_cell.length_c   1.000
_cell.angle_alpha   90.00
_cell.angle_beta   90.00
_cell.angle_gamma   90.00
#
_symmetry.space_group_name_H-M   'P 1'
#
loop_
_entity.id
_entity.type
_entity.pdbx_description
1 polymer ?
#
loop_
_entity_poly.entity_id
_entity_poly.type
_entity_poly.pdbx_seq_one_letter_code
_entity_poly.pdbx_strand_id
1 'polypeptide(L)'
;MVMVPVFSIKDALPGLVVLQCTRALPNALLAIRRYASIMQLFGISAVLALCASAVLGQSTSVNVTYDNYYDDGSNSVEYVACSEYLETLGYTSLGSLPGFPNIGGAQSITGFDSSACGTCWSLTYGSNTIYVFAIDTANDGFNIAETAMNNLTNDQAEFLGRVLATASQVDGAQCGQGEVPTN
;
A
#
# COMPACT_ATOMS: atom_id res chain seq x y z
N MET A 1 7.38 -19.19 31.65
CA MET A 1 5.95 -19.44 31.40
C MET A 1 5.19 -18.22 31.88
N VAL A 2 4.92 -17.25 31.00
CA VAL A 2 4.06 -16.10 31.29
C VAL A 2 3.14 -15.94 30.09
N MET A 3 1.84 -16.03 30.37
CA MET A 3 0.73 -15.97 29.42
C MET A 3 0.70 -14.61 28.71
N VAL A 4 0.51 -14.64 27.39
CA VAL A 4 0.08 -13.46 26.63
C VAL A 4 -1.46 -13.46 26.61
N PRO A 5 -2.14 -12.41 27.11
CA PRO A 5 -3.57 -12.29 26.90
C PRO A 5 -3.86 -11.83 25.47
N VAL A 6 -4.68 -12.60 24.77
CA VAL A 6 -5.29 -12.25 23.49
C VAL A 6 -6.34 -11.17 23.75
N PHE A 7 -6.11 -9.95 23.28
CA PHE A 7 -7.15 -8.93 23.22
C PHE A 7 -7.85 -9.00 21.86
N SER A 8 -9.11 -9.41 21.93
CA SER A 8 -10.10 -9.38 20.86
C SER A 8 -10.35 -7.93 20.43
N ILE A 9 -10.04 -7.61 19.17
CA ILE A 9 -10.25 -6.29 18.56
C ILE A 9 -11.64 -6.27 17.90
N LYS A 10 -12.69 -6.42 18.71
CA LYS A 10 -14.03 -5.99 18.31
C LYS A 10 -14.28 -4.68 19.06
N ASP A 11 -14.59 -3.64 18.30
CA ASP A 11 -14.98 -2.30 18.76
C ASP A 11 -13.85 -1.29 19.02
N ALA A 12 -13.10 -0.93 17.97
CA ALA A 12 -12.32 0.32 17.96
C ALA A 12 -13.04 1.37 17.09
N LEU A 13 -13.79 2.24 17.75
CA LEU A 13 -14.33 3.48 17.18
C LEU A 13 -13.18 4.45 16.84
N PRO A 14 -13.26 5.26 15.76
CA PRO A 14 -12.16 6.04 15.21
C PRO A 14 -11.88 7.37 15.95
N GLY A 15 -12.08 7.42 17.27
CA GLY A 15 -12.08 8.67 18.04
C GLY A 15 -10.93 8.87 19.03
N LEU A 16 -10.03 7.90 19.21
CA LEU A 16 -9.17 7.86 20.41
C LEU A 16 -7.67 7.70 20.13
N VAL A 17 -7.14 8.33 19.09
CA VAL A 17 -5.69 8.36 18.83
C VAL A 17 -5.06 9.74 19.10
N VAL A 18 -5.86 10.78 19.34
CA VAL A 18 -5.34 12.16 19.51
C VAL A 18 -4.83 12.46 20.94
N LEU A 19 -5.02 11.56 21.91
CA LEU A 19 -4.84 11.90 23.33
C LEU A 19 -3.64 11.25 24.05
N GLN A 20 -2.53 11.02 23.35
CA GLN A 20 -1.27 10.63 24.02
C GLN A 20 -0.05 11.34 23.43
N CYS A 21 0.04 12.66 23.60
CA CYS A 21 1.33 13.36 23.52
C CYS A 21 1.37 14.60 24.44
N THR A 22 0.99 14.44 25.71
CA THR A 22 1.09 15.53 26.70
C THR A 22 1.82 15.09 27.97
N ARG A 23 3.05 14.55 27.83
CA ARG A 23 3.98 14.39 28.95
C ARG A 23 5.41 14.68 28.53
N ALA A 24 5.75 15.97 28.42
CA ALA A 24 7.14 16.43 28.49
C ALA A 24 7.18 17.92 28.91
N LEU A 25 7.16 18.16 30.21
CA LEU A 25 7.69 19.35 30.89
C LEU A 25 8.28 18.84 32.22
N PRO A 26 9.30 19.47 32.84
CA PRO A 26 9.75 20.86 32.67
C PRO A 26 11.28 21.06 32.60
N ASN A 27 11.74 22.21 32.09
CA ASN A 27 12.79 23.09 32.69
C ASN A 27 13.40 24.03 31.63
N ALA A 28 12.84 25.23 31.49
CA ALA A 28 13.55 26.43 31.03
C ALA A 28 12.68 27.69 31.24
N LEU A 29 12.22 27.92 32.47
CA LEU A 29 11.58 29.17 32.86
C LEU A 29 12.64 30.02 33.58
N LEU A 30 13.37 30.87 32.86
CA LEU A 30 14.01 32.11 33.36
C LEU A 30 14.89 32.77 32.29
N ALA A 31 14.29 33.37 31.24
CA ALA A 31 14.97 34.37 30.42
C ALA A 31 14.06 35.35 29.66
N ILE A 32 12.74 35.34 29.89
CA ILE A 32 11.79 36.17 29.12
C ILE A 32 11.19 37.26 30.03
N ARG A 33 12.02 38.22 30.47
CA ARG A 33 11.48 39.39 31.21
C ARG A 33 12.15 40.73 30.91
N ARG A 34 12.86 40.87 29.79
CA ARG A 34 13.45 42.17 29.38
C ARG A 34 13.42 42.51 27.88
N TYR A 35 12.64 41.80 27.07
CA TYR A 35 12.55 42.08 25.62
C TYR A 35 11.12 42.30 25.12
N ALA A 36 10.23 42.77 25.99
CA ALA A 36 8.99 43.40 25.56
C ALA A 36 9.27 44.89 25.38
N SER A 37 9.66 45.33 24.18
CA SER A 37 9.36 46.69 23.70
C SER A 37 9.92 47.06 22.32
N ILE A 38 10.79 46.30 21.66
CA ILE A 38 11.40 46.78 20.40
C ILE A 38 11.50 45.65 19.38
N MET A 39 11.03 45.93 18.16
CA MET A 39 11.04 45.10 16.96
C MET A 39 9.99 43.98 16.89
N GLN A 40 8.75 44.41 16.68
CA GLN A 40 7.89 43.79 15.67
C GLN A 40 8.53 44.03 14.29
N LEU A 41 8.43 43.06 13.38
CA LEU A 41 8.91 43.03 11.99
C LEU A 41 10.30 42.39 11.78
N PHE A 42 10.30 41.40 10.87
CA PHE A 42 11.41 40.61 10.33
C PHE A 42 11.85 39.39 11.15
N GLY A 43 11.43 38.21 10.67
CA GLY A 43 12.14 36.96 10.95
C GLY A 43 11.35 35.84 11.63
N ILE A 44 10.12 35.53 11.18
CA ILE A 44 9.52 34.21 11.42
C ILE A 44 9.38 33.55 10.05
N SER A 45 10.48 33.03 9.53
CA SER A 45 10.43 32.11 8.39
C SER A 45 11.18 30.84 8.79
N ALA A 46 10.57 29.70 8.47
CA ALA A 46 11.07 28.34 8.62
C ALA A 46 10.99 27.69 10.02
N VAL A 47 9.78 27.37 10.46
CA VAL A 47 9.51 26.05 11.08
C VAL A 47 8.12 25.58 10.63
N LEU A 48 8.02 25.14 9.37
CA LEU A 48 6.88 24.35 8.88
C LEU A 48 7.42 23.16 8.07
N ALA A 49 8.33 22.39 8.66
CA ALA A 49 8.66 21.08 8.15
C ALA A 49 7.48 20.16 8.51
N LEU A 50 6.52 20.06 7.59
CA LEU A 50 5.45 19.07 7.68
C LEU A 50 6.11 17.69 7.77
N CYS A 51 5.81 16.97 8.84
CA CYS A 51 5.95 15.53 8.87
C CYS A 51 4.99 14.95 7.81
N ALA A 52 5.48 14.74 6.59
CA ALA A 52 4.80 13.88 5.62
C ALA A 52 5.04 12.43 6.10
N SER A 53 4.21 11.98 7.04
CA SER A 53 4.19 10.58 7.45
C SER A 53 3.80 9.75 6.23
N ALA A 54 4.68 8.83 5.82
CA ALA A 54 4.42 7.86 4.77
C ALA A 54 3.08 7.15 5.07
N VAL A 55 2.11 7.29 4.16
CA VAL A 55 0.82 6.58 4.21
C VAL A 55 1.03 5.16 3.69
N LEU A 56 1.83 4.36 4.39
CA LEU A 56 1.93 2.92 4.15
C LEU A 56 1.21 2.22 5.31
N GLY A 57 0.18 1.42 4.99
CA GLY A 57 -0.57 0.65 5.99
C GLY A 57 -2.03 1.03 6.23
N GLN A 58 -2.66 1.82 5.35
CA GLN A 58 -4.13 1.91 5.37
C GLN A 58 -4.70 0.65 4.74
N SER A 59 -5.38 -0.16 5.54
CA SER A 59 -6.08 -1.35 5.07
C SER A 59 -7.53 -1.01 4.70
N THR A 60 -7.94 -1.41 3.52
CA THR A 60 -9.30 -1.18 3.00
C THR A 60 -9.93 -2.47 2.53
N SER A 61 -11.23 -2.63 2.75
CA SER A 61 -11.99 -3.74 2.20
C SER A 61 -12.25 -3.50 0.71
N VAL A 62 -11.87 -4.46 -0.14
CA VAL A 62 -11.94 -4.36 -1.60
C VAL A 62 -12.47 -5.64 -2.22
N ASN A 63 -13.10 -5.51 -3.38
CA ASN A 63 -13.44 -6.67 -4.20
C ASN A 63 -12.20 -7.25 -4.86
N VAL A 64 -12.11 -8.57 -4.94
CA VAL A 64 -11.06 -9.29 -5.68
C VAL A 64 -11.74 -10.29 -6.60
N THR A 65 -11.50 -10.15 -7.89
CA THR A 65 -11.89 -11.10 -8.95
C THR A 65 -10.65 -11.64 -9.63
N TYR A 66 -10.84 -12.52 -10.61
CA TYR A 66 -9.76 -13.06 -11.42
C TYR A 66 -9.97 -12.87 -12.92
N ASP A 67 -8.86 -12.94 -13.66
CA ASP A 67 -8.81 -13.00 -15.12
C ASP A 67 -7.64 -13.87 -15.57
N ASN A 68 -7.94 -14.89 -16.37
CA ASN A 68 -6.97 -15.85 -16.91
C ASN A 68 -5.92 -15.21 -17.82
N TYR A 69 -6.16 -13.99 -18.33
CA TYR A 69 -5.16 -13.23 -19.08
C TYR A 69 -3.86 -13.07 -18.28
N TYR A 70 -3.96 -12.86 -16.96
CA TYR A 70 -2.80 -12.64 -16.11
C TYR A 70 -2.07 -13.95 -15.71
N ASP A 71 -2.63 -15.13 -16.02
CA ASP A 71 -1.97 -16.42 -15.79
C ASP A 71 -1.04 -16.83 -16.93
N ASP A 72 -1.22 -16.28 -18.13
CA ASP A 72 -0.37 -16.61 -19.27
C ASP A 72 0.89 -15.73 -19.29
N GLY A 73 1.99 -16.28 -18.79
CA GLY A 73 3.27 -15.60 -18.73
C GLY A 73 3.88 -15.25 -20.09
N SER A 74 3.33 -15.76 -21.20
CA SER A 74 3.75 -15.41 -22.56
C SER A 74 3.10 -14.13 -23.09
N ASN A 75 2.03 -13.65 -22.43
CA ASN A 75 1.40 -12.39 -22.79
C ASN A 75 2.36 -11.20 -22.67
N SER A 76 2.28 -10.29 -23.65
CA SER A 76 3.10 -9.08 -23.69
C SER A 76 2.63 -8.06 -22.64
N VAL A 77 3.58 -7.33 -22.05
CA VAL A 77 3.27 -6.19 -21.16
C VAL A 77 2.68 -4.99 -21.91
N GLU A 78 2.77 -4.95 -23.24
CA GLU A 78 2.20 -3.89 -24.09
C GLU A 78 0.67 -3.75 -24.00
N TYR A 79 -0.01 -4.79 -23.50
CA TYR A 79 -1.48 -4.84 -23.46
C TYR A 79 -2.08 -4.52 -22.09
N VAL A 80 -1.25 -4.23 -21.09
CA VAL A 80 -1.71 -3.77 -19.77
C VAL A 80 -1.51 -2.27 -19.63
N ALA A 81 -2.29 -1.61 -18.77
CA ALA A 81 -2.23 -0.16 -18.64
C ALA A 81 -0.86 0.39 -18.21
N CYS A 82 -0.01 -0.40 -17.54
CA CYS A 82 1.32 0.02 -17.10
C CYS A 82 2.44 -0.34 -18.09
N SER A 83 2.16 -0.36 -19.39
CA SER A 83 3.10 -0.85 -20.39
C SER A 83 4.42 -0.06 -20.42
N GLU A 84 4.41 1.29 -20.51
CA GLU A 84 5.67 2.05 -20.58
C GLU A 84 6.46 1.90 -19.28
N TYR A 85 5.80 1.92 -18.12
CA TYR A 85 6.45 1.68 -16.84
C TYR A 85 7.19 0.34 -16.83
N LEU A 86 6.52 -0.76 -17.24
CA LEU A 86 7.11 -2.09 -17.24
C LEU A 86 8.23 -2.25 -18.27
N GLU A 87 8.05 -1.68 -19.47
CA GLU A 87 9.06 -1.71 -20.53
C GLU A 87 10.33 -0.93 -20.14
N THR A 88 10.20 0.21 -19.44
CA THR A 88 11.36 0.96 -18.95
C THR A 88 12.19 0.19 -17.93
N LEU A 89 11.57 -0.76 -17.23
CA LEU A 89 12.23 -1.71 -16.32
C LEU A 89 12.80 -2.94 -17.05
N GLY A 90 12.58 -3.06 -18.36
CA GLY A 90 13.10 -4.14 -19.20
C GLY A 90 12.22 -5.40 -19.21
N TYR A 91 10.99 -5.33 -18.72
CA TYR A 91 10.04 -6.44 -18.83
C TYR A 91 9.38 -6.46 -20.21
N THR A 92 9.25 -7.64 -20.79
CA THR A 92 8.62 -7.82 -22.12
C THR A 92 7.40 -8.73 -22.08
N SER A 93 7.29 -9.58 -21.05
CA SER A 93 6.14 -10.48 -20.87
C SER A 93 5.70 -10.56 -19.42
N LEU A 94 4.44 -10.94 -19.20
CA LEU A 94 3.89 -11.08 -17.84
C LEU A 94 4.70 -12.05 -16.98
N GLY A 95 5.20 -13.14 -17.58
CA GLY A 95 6.01 -14.14 -16.88
C GLY A 95 7.40 -13.65 -16.45
N SER A 96 7.86 -12.51 -16.98
CA SER A 96 9.12 -11.88 -16.55
C SER A 96 8.97 -10.97 -15.34
N LEU A 97 7.72 -10.68 -14.94
CA LEU A 97 7.41 -9.75 -13.86
C LEU A 97 7.78 -10.33 -12.48
N PRO A 98 8.15 -9.46 -11.53
CA PRO A 98 8.45 -9.89 -10.17
C PRO A 98 7.18 -10.46 -9.52
N GLY A 99 7.33 -11.61 -8.87
CA GLY A 99 6.24 -12.26 -8.16
C GLY A 99 5.20 -12.95 -9.04
N PHE A 100 5.40 -13.05 -10.36
CA PHE A 100 4.50 -13.80 -11.25
C PHE A 100 4.23 -15.23 -10.72
N PRO A 101 2.97 -15.71 -10.70
CA PRO A 101 1.76 -15.11 -11.27
C PRO A 101 0.94 -14.23 -10.31
N ASN A 102 1.48 -13.75 -9.19
CA ASN A 102 0.77 -12.81 -8.31
C ASN A 102 0.80 -11.38 -8.87
N ILE A 103 0.15 -11.20 -10.01
CA ILE A 103 0.02 -9.95 -10.75
C ILE A 103 -1.46 -9.65 -11.03
N GLY A 104 -1.77 -8.40 -11.40
CA GLY A 104 -3.10 -8.07 -11.90
C GLY A 104 -3.41 -6.59 -11.97
N GLY A 105 -4.67 -6.30 -12.22
CA GLY A 105 -5.22 -4.96 -12.19
C GLY A 105 -5.58 -4.49 -10.78
N ALA A 106 -5.44 -3.18 -10.54
CA ALA A 106 -5.82 -2.53 -9.31
C ALA A 106 -6.58 -1.24 -9.58
N GLN A 107 -7.59 -0.93 -8.78
CA GLN A 107 -8.37 0.30 -8.87
C GLN A 107 -7.56 1.58 -8.63
N SER A 108 -6.39 1.45 -7.99
CA SER A 108 -5.45 2.56 -7.81
C SER A 108 -4.80 3.00 -9.11
N ILE A 109 -4.74 2.12 -10.12
CA ILE A 109 -4.26 2.43 -11.46
C ILE A 109 -5.43 3.03 -12.23
N THR A 110 -5.42 4.34 -12.38
CA THR A 110 -6.55 5.11 -12.95
C THR A 110 -6.53 5.20 -14.47
N GLY A 111 -5.52 4.64 -15.13
CA GLY A 111 -5.35 4.69 -16.59
C GLY A 111 -3.93 4.34 -17.02
N PHE A 112 -3.66 4.60 -18.30
CA PHE A 112 -2.37 4.37 -18.95
C PHE A 112 -1.22 5.03 -18.17
N ASP A 113 -0.22 4.22 -17.82
CA ASP A 113 1.00 4.57 -17.08
C ASP A 113 0.77 5.53 -15.91
N SER A 114 -0.26 5.23 -15.12
CA SER A 114 -0.56 5.97 -13.90
C SER A 114 0.60 5.91 -12.90
N SER A 115 0.69 6.87 -11.99
CA SER A 115 1.69 6.87 -10.91
C SER A 115 1.56 5.69 -9.93
N ALA A 116 0.46 4.93 -9.99
CA ALA A 116 0.25 3.73 -9.17
C ALA A 116 0.75 2.44 -9.85
N CYS A 117 1.29 2.54 -11.07
CA CYS A 117 1.88 1.42 -11.77
C CYS A 117 3.05 0.82 -10.98
N GLY A 118 3.07 -0.51 -10.89
CA GLY A 118 4.10 -1.25 -10.18
C GLY A 118 4.00 -1.22 -8.65
N THR A 119 2.90 -0.70 -8.10
CA THR A 119 2.69 -0.76 -6.64
C THR A 119 2.47 -2.20 -6.16
N CYS A 120 2.95 -2.51 -4.95
CA CYS A 120 2.79 -3.82 -4.33
C CYS A 120 1.69 -3.78 -3.27
N TRP A 121 0.82 -4.79 -3.27
CA TRP A 121 -0.35 -4.86 -2.40
C TRP A 121 -0.43 -6.19 -1.67
N SER A 122 -0.56 -6.17 -0.36
CA SER A 122 -0.98 -7.34 0.40
C SER A 122 -2.51 -7.48 0.31
N LEU A 123 -3.00 -8.63 -0.16
CA LEU A 123 -4.41 -8.98 -0.15
C LEU A 123 -4.65 -10.11 0.86
N THR A 124 -5.54 -9.89 1.82
CA THR A 124 -5.85 -10.87 2.88
C THR A 124 -7.31 -11.30 2.82
N TYR A 125 -7.54 -12.61 2.75
CA TYR A 125 -8.86 -13.24 2.82
C TYR A 125 -8.82 -14.41 3.82
N GLY A 126 -9.59 -14.30 4.90
CA GLY A 126 -9.51 -15.25 6.02
C GLY A 126 -8.11 -15.24 6.65
N SER A 127 -7.43 -16.38 6.62
CA SER A 127 -6.04 -16.53 7.09
C SER A 127 -4.99 -16.41 5.99
N ASN A 128 -5.40 -16.31 4.73
CA ASN A 128 -4.49 -16.32 3.59
C ASN A 128 -4.13 -14.89 3.23
N THR A 129 -2.84 -14.66 2.95
CA THR A 129 -2.34 -13.38 2.44
C THR A 129 -1.43 -13.64 1.27
N ILE A 130 -1.65 -12.89 0.19
CA ILE A 130 -0.79 -12.87 -0.99
C ILE A 130 -0.28 -11.45 -1.22
N TYR A 131 0.81 -11.32 -1.98
CA TYR A 131 1.37 -10.03 -2.41
C TYR A 131 1.22 -9.91 -3.92
N VAL A 132 0.47 -8.91 -4.35
CA VAL A 132 0.10 -8.69 -5.75
C VAL A 132 0.82 -7.48 -6.30
N PHE A 133 1.49 -7.67 -7.42
CA PHE A 133 2.11 -6.61 -8.20
C PHE A 133 1.10 -6.02 -9.19
N ALA A 134 0.74 -4.74 -8.98
CA ALA A 134 -0.30 -4.07 -9.75
C ALA A 134 0.26 -3.53 -11.08
N ILE A 135 -0.31 -4.00 -12.21
CA ILE A 135 0.18 -3.73 -13.57
C ILE A 135 -0.88 -3.21 -14.53
N ASP A 136 -2.13 -3.20 -14.11
CA ASP A 136 -3.25 -2.85 -14.98
C ASP A 136 -4.36 -2.13 -14.22
N THR A 137 -5.34 -1.59 -14.94
CA THR A 137 -6.54 -1.02 -14.34
C THR A 137 -7.46 -2.13 -13.81
N ALA A 138 -8.18 -1.84 -12.73
CA ALA A 138 -9.37 -2.60 -12.35
C ALA A 138 -10.50 -1.64 -12.01
N ASN A 139 -11.72 -1.92 -12.46
CA ASN A 139 -12.85 -1.01 -12.22
C ASN A 139 -13.25 -0.90 -10.74
N ASP A 140 -13.07 -1.98 -9.97
CA ASP A 140 -13.50 -2.10 -8.58
C ASP A 140 -12.57 -3.07 -7.85
N GLY A 141 -11.78 -2.56 -6.90
CA GLY A 141 -10.82 -3.35 -6.13
C GLY A 141 -9.67 -3.87 -6.98
N PHE A 142 -9.58 -5.19 -7.13
CA PHE A 142 -8.50 -5.90 -7.82
C PHE A 142 -9.05 -6.96 -8.77
N ASN A 143 -8.38 -7.14 -9.90
CA ASN A 143 -8.62 -8.23 -10.84
C ASN A 143 -7.28 -8.94 -11.10
N ILE A 144 -7.09 -10.12 -10.53
CA ILE A 144 -5.76 -10.77 -10.45
C ILE A 144 -5.70 -12.04 -11.30
N ALA A 145 -4.52 -12.63 -11.46
CA ALA A 145 -4.43 -13.98 -12.05
C ALA A 145 -5.28 -14.98 -11.25
N GLU A 146 -5.89 -15.95 -11.93
CA GLU A 146 -6.67 -17.01 -11.30
C GLU A 146 -5.79 -17.81 -10.33
N THR A 147 -4.54 -18.09 -10.70
CA THR A 147 -3.57 -18.74 -9.80
C THR A 147 -3.36 -17.94 -8.51
N ALA A 148 -3.29 -16.60 -8.61
CA ALA A 148 -3.17 -15.73 -7.45
C ALA A 148 -4.46 -15.75 -6.60
N MET A 149 -5.63 -15.74 -7.22
CA MET A 149 -6.91 -15.85 -6.51
C MET A 149 -7.09 -17.23 -5.87
N ASN A 150 -6.61 -18.30 -6.48
CA ASN A 150 -6.58 -19.65 -5.89
C ASN A 150 -5.67 -19.68 -4.66
N ASN A 151 -4.48 -19.05 -4.71
CA ASN A 151 -3.61 -18.90 -3.54
C ASN A 151 -4.29 -18.12 -2.40
N LEU A 152 -5.07 -17.08 -2.74
CA LEU A 152 -5.83 -16.30 -1.76
C LEU A 152 -7.01 -17.08 -1.16
N THR A 153 -7.68 -17.91 -1.95
CA THR A 153 -8.95 -18.56 -1.59
C THR A 153 -8.84 -20.05 -1.31
N ASN A 154 -7.62 -20.60 -1.28
CA ASN A 154 -7.34 -22.03 -1.09
C ASN A 154 -8.00 -22.89 -2.18
N ASP A 155 -7.67 -22.57 -3.44
CA ASP A 155 -8.13 -23.23 -4.68
C ASP A 155 -9.63 -23.13 -4.94
N GLN A 156 -10.24 -21.97 -4.61
CA GLN A 156 -11.68 -21.73 -4.77
C GLN A 156 -12.01 -20.55 -5.68
N ALA A 157 -11.09 -20.10 -6.55
CA ALA A 157 -11.29 -18.92 -7.38
C ALA A 157 -12.52 -19.03 -8.27
N GLU A 158 -12.64 -20.10 -9.07
CA GLU A 158 -13.79 -20.32 -9.97
C GLU A 158 -15.11 -20.44 -9.19
N PHE A 159 -15.10 -21.14 -8.05
CA PHE A 159 -16.31 -21.38 -7.26
C PHE A 159 -16.84 -20.09 -6.63
N LEU A 160 -15.95 -19.24 -6.11
CA LEU A 160 -16.32 -18.00 -5.45
C LEU A 160 -16.57 -16.89 -6.47
N GLY A 161 -15.81 -16.83 -7.57
CA GLY A 161 -15.83 -15.82 -8.62
C GLY A 161 -15.35 -14.43 -8.17
N ARG A 162 -15.69 -14.04 -6.95
CA ARG A 162 -15.35 -12.78 -6.30
C ARG A 162 -15.26 -12.99 -4.79
N VAL A 163 -14.29 -12.36 -4.15
CA VAL A 163 -14.22 -12.27 -2.69
C VAL A 163 -14.07 -10.83 -2.23
N LEU A 164 -14.45 -10.57 -0.98
CA LEU A 164 -14.18 -9.30 -0.31
C LEU A 164 -12.94 -9.50 0.57
N ALA A 165 -11.82 -8.92 0.16
CA ALA A 165 -10.53 -9.04 0.84
C ALA A 165 -10.15 -7.73 1.53
N THR A 166 -9.15 -7.79 2.40
CA THR A 166 -8.48 -6.61 2.95
C THR A 166 -7.22 -6.33 2.13
N ALA A 167 -7.11 -5.13 1.56
CA ALA A 167 -5.94 -4.69 0.82
C ALA A 167 -5.15 -3.64 1.59
N SER A 168 -3.82 -3.75 1.57
CA SER A 168 -2.89 -2.71 2.04
C SER A 168 -1.74 -2.58 1.07
N GLN A 169 -1.36 -1.35 0.74
CA GLN A 169 -0.13 -1.11 -0.01
C GLN A 169 1.07 -1.42 0.89
N VAL A 170 2.05 -2.12 0.33
CA VAL A 170 3.28 -2.55 1.02
C VAL A 170 4.51 -2.21 0.18
N ASP A 171 5.68 -2.45 0.74
CA ASP A 171 6.95 -2.27 0.03
C ASP A 171 7.07 -3.21 -1.18
N GLY A 172 7.65 -2.71 -2.28
CA GLY A 172 7.84 -3.46 -3.52
C GLY A 172 8.61 -4.78 -3.34
N ALA A 173 9.49 -4.86 -2.35
CA ALA A 173 10.22 -6.08 -2.02
C ALA A 173 9.33 -7.27 -1.68
N GLN A 174 8.12 -7.03 -1.14
CA GLN A 174 7.16 -8.12 -0.85
C GLN A 174 6.62 -8.76 -2.14
N CYS A 175 6.62 -8.02 -3.26
CA CYS A 175 6.26 -8.53 -4.57
C CYS A 175 7.47 -9.02 -5.37
N GLY A 176 8.66 -9.12 -4.77
CA GLY A 176 9.88 -9.54 -5.46
C GLY A 176 10.53 -8.47 -6.32
N GLN A 177 10.13 -7.20 -6.18
CA GLN A 177 10.88 -6.09 -6.75
C GLN A 177 12.20 -5.98 -5.97
N GLY A 178 13.32 -5.72 -6.65
CA GLY A 178 14.54 -5.38 -5.93
C GLY A 178 14.30 -4.17 -5.01
N GLU A 179 14.98 -4.08 -3.87
CA GLU A 179 14.88 -2.90 -3.00
C GLU A 179 15.10 -1.64 -3.85
N VAL A 180 14.08 -0.79 -3.95
CA VAL A 180 14.22 0.54 -4.55
C VAL A 180 15.06 1.36 -3.58
N PRO A 181 16.30 1.76 -3.92
CA PRO A 181 17.10 2.57 -3.02
C PRO A 181 16.39 3.91 -2.84
N THR A 182 15.92 4.19 -1.62
CA THR A 182 15.42 5.51 -1.28
C THR A 182 16.60 6.47 -1.25
N ASN A 183 16.66 7.40 -2.21
CA ASN A 183 17.69 8.45 -2.28
C ASN A 183 17.08 9.80 -1.90
#